data_AF-A0A3C2A652-F1
#
_entry.id   AF-A0A3C2A652-F1
#
_cell.length_a   1.000
_cell.length_b   1.000
_cell.length_c   1.000
_cell.angle_alpha   90.00
_cell.angle_beta   90.00
_cell.angle_gamma   90.00
#
_symmetry.space_group_name_H-M   'P 1'
#
loop_
_entity.id
_entity.type
_entity.pdbx_description
1 polymer ?
#
loop_
_entity_poly.entity_id
_entity_poly.type
_entity_poly.pdbx_seq_one_letter_code
_entity_poly.pdbx_strand_id
1 'polypeptide(L)'
;MKDNLPIPPRWAEAFFDFYCAPRYREEIKGDLYELFDARCEEQTPRTAKVRFAWDVLRFFRWRYLRKSFDVPFMQQHMVKNYLKISVRTLRKQRLHALINVGGLALGLAACVLILLYVQYERGYDSFHEKSDRLYLVSEWRFVGADHHTDCTWWGGLAPDHKTMV
;
A
#
# COMPACT_ATOMS: atom_id res chain seq x y z
N MET A 1 -53.06 -9.82 -14.88
CA MET A 1 -53.64 -8.80 -13.97
C MET A 1 -52.61 -8.31 -12.94
N LYS A 2 -51.36 -7.99 -13.33
CA LYS A 2 -50.35 -7.36 -12.44
C LYS A 2 -49.78 -6.07 -13.04
N ASP A 3 -50.49 -5.49 -14.01
CA ASP A 3 -49.89 -4.54 -14.94
C ASP A 3 -50.00 -3.07 -14.44
N ASN A 4 -50.62 -2.84 -13.27
CA ASN A 4 -50.87 -1.52 -12.68
C ASN A 4 -50.55 -1.42 -11.18
N LEU A 5 -49.65 -2.26 -10.63
CA LEU A 5 -49.25 -2.10 -9.23
C LEU A 5 -48.40 -0.82 -9.06
N PRO A 6 -48.64 -0.04 -7.98
CA PRO A 6 -47.86 1.16 -7.71
C PRO A 6 -46.40 0.79 -7.42
N ILE A 7 -45.47 1.44 -8.11
CA ILE A 7 -44.04 1.08 -7.99
C ILE A 7 -43.56 1.37 -6.55
N PRO A 8 -42.87 0.41 -5.90
CA PRO A 8 -42.26 0.61 -4.59
C PRO A 8 -41.22 1.75 -4.60
N PRO A 9 -40.94 2.35 -3.44
CA PRO A 9 -40.04 3.49 -3.36
C PRO A 9 -38.59 3.06 -3.69
N ARG A 10 -38.08 3.52 -4.85
CA ARG A 10 -36.73 3.19 -5.36
C ARG A 10 -35.58 3.45 -4.37
N TRP A 11 -35.72 4.48 -3.53
CA TRP A 11 -34.70 4.79 -2.53
C TRP A 11 -34.61 3.72 -1.44
N ALA A 12 -35.74 3.09 -1.06
CA ALA A 12 -35.78 2.05 -0.05
C ALA A 12 -35.17 0.75 -0.59
N GLU A 13 -35.40 0.45 -1.88
CA GLU A 13 -34.76 -0.67 -2.57
C GLU A 13 -33.26 -0.45 -2.71
N ALA A 14 -32.83 0.73 -3.13
CA ALA A 14 -31.40 1.06 -3.25
C ALA A 14 -30.69 0.97 -1.90
N PHE A 15 -31.36 1.40 -0.82
CA PHE A 15 -30.85 1.24 0.54
C PHE A 15 -30.73 -0.24 0.93
N PHE A 16 -31.77 -1.04 0.67
CA PHE A 16 -31.77 -2.49 0.88
C PHE A 16 -30.63 -3.19 0.13
N ASP A 17 -30.49 -2.88 -1.16
CA ASP A 17 -29.46 -3.41 -2.04
C ASP A 17 -28.05 -2.96 -1.65
N PHE A 18 -27.91 -1.81 -1.00
CA PHE A 18 -26.62 -1.36 -0.47
C PHE A 18 -26.18 -2.16 0.76
N TYR A 19 -27.10 -2.43 1.70
CA TYR A 19 -26.72 -3.04 2.98
C TYR A 19 -26.78 -4.58 2.99
N CYS A 20 -27.60 -5.21 2.14
CA CYS A 20 -27.86 -6.64 2.21
C CYS A 20 -26.87 -7.47 1.36
N ALA A 21 -26.30 -8.51 1.97
CA ALA A 21 -25.40 -9.45 1.30
C ALA A 21 -26.12 -10.16 0.13
N PRO A 22 -25.44 -10.44 -1.00
CA PRO A 22 -26.05 -11.01 -2.20
C PRO A 22 -26.71 -12.38 -1.95
N ARG A 23 -26.25 -13.15 -0.97
CA ARG A 23 -26.80 -14.47 -0.63
C ARG A 23 -28.21 -14.44 -0.03
N TYR A 24 -28.58 -13.39 0.70
CA TYR A 24 -29.90 -13.25 1.35
C TYR A 24 -30.78 -12.20 0.70
N ARG A 25 -30.25 -11.52 -0.33
CA ARG A 25 -30.89 -10.40 -1.01
C ARG A 25 -32.18 -10.83 -1.70
N GLU A 26 -32.11 -11.89 -2.51
CA GLU A 26 -33.25 -12.36 -3.31
C GLU A 26 -34.43 -12.80 -2.42
N GLU A 27 -34.15 -13.57 -1.37
CA GLU A 27 -35.17 -14.10 -0.46
C GLU A 27 -35.86 -12.97 0.33
N ILE A 28 -35.08 -12.08 0.97
CA ILE A 28 -35.66 -10.98 1.78
C ILE A 28 -36.35 -9.95 0.88
N LYS A 29 -35.85 -9.71 -0.33
CA LYS A 29 -36.47 -8.80 -1.30
C LYS A 29 -37.80 -9.36 -1.82
N GLY A 30 -37.87 -10.67 -2.05
CA GLY A 30 -39.11 -11.38 -2.40
C GLY A 30 -40.21 -11.18 -1.36
N ASP A 31 -39.92 -11.49 -0.08
CA ASP A 31 -40.87 -11.32 1.03
C ASP A 31 -41.37 -9.88 1.16
N LEU A 32 -40.45 -8.91 1.00
CA LEU A 32 -40.78 -7.48 1.07
C LEU A 32 -41.72 -7.03 -0.05
N TYR A 33 -41.53 -7.54 -1.28
CA TYR A 33 -42.42 -7.25 -2.39
C TYR A 33 -43.78 -7.90 -2.23
N GLU A 34 -43.84 -9.14 -1.76
CA GLU A 34 -45.11 -9.83 -1.52
C GLU A 34 -45.97 -9.09 -0.49
N LEU A 35 -45.37 -8.65 0.62
CA LEU A 35 -46.05 -7.84 1.65
C LEU A 35 -46.47 -6.46 1.12
N PHE A 36 -45.74 -5.91 0.16
CA PHE A 36 -46.09 -4.64 -0.46
C PHE A 36 -47.25 -4.79 -1.43
N ASP A 37 -47.22 -5.79 -2.29
CA ASP A 37 -48.28 -6.12 -3.23
C ASP A 37 -49.60 -6.37 -2.49
N ALA A 38 -49.58 -7.21 -1.44
CA ALA A 38 -50.75 -7.49 -0.61
C ALA A 38 -51.35 -6.22 0.03
N ARG A 39 -50.51 -5.28 0.48
CA ARG A 39 -50.99 -4.01 1.05
C ARG A 39 -51.51 -3.02 0.01
N CYS A 40 -51.06 -3.12 -1.23
CA CYS A 40 -51.57 -2.28 -2.31
C CYS A 40 -52.99 -2.66 -2.71
N GLU A 41 -53.43 -3.89 -2.42
CA GLU A 41 -54.80 -4.35 -2.65
C GLU A 41 -55.77 -3.84 -1.56
N GLU A 42 -55.31 -3.70 -0.31
CA GLU A 42 -56.17 -3.35 0.83
C GLU A 42 -56.09 -1.87 1.26
N GLN A 43 -54.98 -1.17 1.03
CA GLN A 43 -54.71 0.17 1.61
C GLN A 43 -54.37 1.23 0.56
N THR A 44 -54.45 2.49 0.99
CA THR A 44 -54.06 3.65 0.17
C THR A 44 -52.56 3.61 -0.22
N PRO A 45 -52.20 4.08 -1.42
CA PRO A 45 -50.85 3.91 -1.98
C PRO A 45 -49.75 4.65 -1.21
N ARG A 46 -50.10 5.68 -0.43
CA ARG A 46 -49.15 6.43 0.40
C ARG A 46 -48.74 5.63 1.64
N THR A 47 -49.72 5.01 2.30
CA THR A 47 -49.50 4.20 3.49
C THR A 47 -48.68 2.96 3.16
N ALA A 48 -48.95 2.31 2.03
CA ALA A 48 -48.18 1.15 1.56
C ALA A 48 -46.67 1.48 1.39
N LYS A 49 -46.34 2.64 0.81
CA LYS A 49 -44.94 3.07 0.61
C LYS A 49 -44.20 3.36 1.91
N VAL A 50 -44.85 4.05 2.85
CA VAL A 50 -44.27 4.34 4.17
C VAL A 50 -44.06 3.06 4.96
N ARG A 51 -45.02 2.12 4.88
CA ARG A 51 -44.94 0.85 5.58
C ARG A 51 -43.83 -0.06 5.01
N PHE A 52 -43.68 -0.08 3.68
CA PHE A 52 -42.56 -0.76 3.03
C PHE A 52 -41.20 -0.25 3.51
N ALA A 53 -41.01 1.07 3.57
CA ALA A 53 -39.79 1.67 4.10
C ALA A 53 -39.55 1.29 5.57
N TRP A 54 -40.61 1.22 6.37
CA TRP A 54 -40.54 0.74 7.76
C TRP A 54 -40.17 -0.74 7.86
N ASP A 55 -40.66 -1.59 6.98
CA ASP A 55 -40.31 -3.01 6.98
C ASP A 55 -38.85 -3.22 6.58
N VAL A 56 -38.36 -2.49 5.56
CA VAL A 56 -36.93 -2.48 5.19
C VAL A 56 -36.07 -2.08 6.40
N LEU A 57 -36.44 -1.00 7.10
CA LEU A 57 -35.73 -0.57 8.31
C LEU A 57 -35.88 -1.56 9.47
N ARG A 58 -37.01 -2.25 9.59
CA ARG A 58 -37.23 -3.25 10.64
C ARG A 58 -36.42 -4.53 10.39
N PHE A 59 -36.25 -4.92 9.13
CA PHE A 59 -35.40 -6.04 8.72
C PHE A 59 -33.91 -5.70 8.75
N PHE A 60 -33.55 -4.44 9.03
CA PHE A 60 -32.19 -3.99 9.29
C PHE A 60 -31.65 -4.57 10.61
N ARG A 61 -31.36 -5.87 10.63
CA ARG A 61 -30.59 -6.51 11.72
C ARG A 61 -29.10 -6.35 11.40
N TRP A 62 -28.33 -5.92 12.40
CA TRP A 62 -26.86 -5.83 12.36
C TRP A 62 -26.18 -7.09 11.80
N ARG A 63 -26.81 -8.25 11.97
CA ARG A 63 -26.33 -9.54 11.47
C ARG A 63 -26.28 -9.64 9.93
N TYR A 64 -27.17 -8.95 9.21
CA TYR A 64 -27.17 -8.92 7.74
C TYR A 64 -26.22 -7.87 7.16
N LEU A 65 -25.83 -6.88 7.98
CA LEU A 65 -24.93 -5.79 7.61
C LEU A 65 -23.47 -6.24 7.46
N ARG A 66 -23.14 -7.40 8.02
CA ARG A 66 -21.79 -7.93 7.94
C ARG A 66 -21.63 -8.53 6.54
N LYS A 67 -21.32 -7.66 5.57
CA LYS A 67 -20.31 -7.99 4.55
C LYS A 67 -19.26 -8.79 5.30
N SER A 68 -19.07 -10.04 4.95
CA SER A 68 -17.99 -10.85 5.49
C SER A 68 -16.68 -10.17 5.09
N PHE A 69 -16.28 -9.14 5.83
CA PHE A 69 -14.89 -9.07 6.25
C PHE A 69 -14.72 -10.33 7.07
N ASP A 70 -14.40 -11.42 6.38
CA ASP A 70 -13.46 -12.40 6.90
C ASP A 70 -12.19 -11.63 7.21
N VAL A 71 -12.22 -10.85 8.28
CA VAL A 71 -11.03 -10.69 9.09
C VAL A 71 -10.81 -12.11 9.60
N PRO A 72 -9.79 -12.85 9.15
CA PRO A 72 -9.41 -14.04 9.88
C PRO A 72 -9.16 -13.51 11.28
N PHE A 73 -10.02 -13.85 12.23
CA PHE A 73 -9.83 -13.54 13.62
C PHE A 73 -8.50 -14.23 13.95
N MET A 74 -7.41 -13.46 13.87
CA MET A 74 -6.06 -13.98 14.02
C MET A 74 -6.05 -14.65 15.37
N GLN A 75 -5.98 -15.98 15.34
CA GLN A 75 -5.99 -16.77 16.55
C GLN A 75 -4.78 -16.35 17.36
N GLN A 76 -5.01 -15.50 18.36
CA GLN A 76 -3.98 -14.92 19.21
C GLN A 76 -3.10 -16.02 19.83
N HIS A 77 -3.66 -17.23 20.00
CA HIS A 77 -2.95 -18.43 20.44
C HIS A 77 -1.91 -18.94 19.44
N MET A 78 -2.22 -18.96 18.14
CA MET A 78 -1.30 -19.42 17.10
C MET A 78 -0.13 -18.45 16.93
N VAL A 79 -0.42 -17.14 16.88
CA VAL A 79 0.63 -16.10 16.78
C VAL A 79 1.60 -16.18 17.96
N LYS A 80 1.10 -16.35 19.18
CA LYS A 80 1.93 -16.55 20.38
C LYS A 80 2.81 -17.80 20.27
N ASN A 81 2.28 -18.89 19.73
CA ASN A 81 3.05 -20.12 19.55
C ASN A 81 4.15 -19.97 18.48
N TYR A 82 3.83 -19.42 17.31
CA TYR A 82 4.82 -19.18 16.25
C TYR A 82 5.92 -18.22 16.70
N LEU A 83 5.59 -17.16 17.43
CA LEU A 83 6.58 -16.25 18.02
C LEU A 83 7.46 -16.98 19.06
N LYS A 84 6.86 -17.80 19.93
CA LYS A 84 7.60 -18.58 20.95
C LYS A 84 8.56 -19.58 20.32
N ILE A 85 8.14 -20.25 19.24
CA ILE A 85 8.97 -21.21 18.49
C ILE A 85 10.10 -20.47 17.78
N SER A 86 9.79 -19.39 17.07
CA SER A 86 10.77 -18.59 16.33
C SER A 86 11.87 -18.03 17.24
N VAL A 87 11.52 -17.51 18.42
CA VAL A 87 12.51 -17.00 19.39
C VAL A 87 13.44 -18.11 19.90
N ARG A 88 12.93 -19.33 20.12
CA ARG A 88 13.78 -20.47 20.51
C ARG A 88 14.72 -20.90 19.40
N THR A 89 14.24 -20.93 18.16
CA THR A 89 15.05 -21.25 16.98
C THR A 89 16.14 -20.21 16.74
N LEU A 90 15.82 -18.92 16.81
CA LEU A 90 16.79 -17.83 16.69
C LEU A 90 17.89 -17.90 17.76
N ARG A 91 17.53 -18.25 19.01
CA ARG A 91 18.51 -18.44 20.10
C ARG A 91 19.37 -19.70 19.93
N LYS A 92 18.90 -20.72 19.19
CA LYS A 92 19.66 -21.94 18.88
C LYS A 92 20.62 -21.73 17.71
N GLN A 93 20.20 -20.99 16.69
CA GLN A 93 20.99 -20.69 15.49
C GLN A 93 21.49 -19.23 15.48
N ARG A 94 22.25 -18.85 16.51
CA ARG A 94 22.65 -17.45 16.73
C ARG A 94 23.50 -16.87 15.61
N LEU A 95 24.42 -17.66 15.03
CA LEU A 95 25.31 -17.19 13.97
C LEU A 95 24.52 -16.81 12.70
N HIS A 96 23.62 -17.69 12.25
CA HIS A 96 22.77 -17.42 11.08
C HIS A 96 21.83 -16.24 11.33
N ALA A 97 21.22 -16.16 12.51
CA ALA A 97 20.38 -15.03 12.89
C ALA A 97 21.17 -13.72 12.91
N LEU A 98 22.41 -13.73 13.43
CA LEU A 98 23.25 -12.55 13.54
C LEU A 98 23.69 -12.02 12.18
N ILE A 99 24.10 -12.90 11.26
CA ILE A 99 24.48 -12.48 9.90
C ILE A 99 23.26 -11.92 9.15
N ASN A 100 22.11 -12.59 9.22
CA ASN A 100 20.91 -12.17 8.49
C ASN A 100 20.35 -10.84 9.04
N VAL A 101 20.17 -10.74 10.36
CA VAL A 101 19.65 -9.52 11.00
C VAL A 101 20.68 -8.40 10.97
N GLY A 102 21.96 -8.71 11.21
CA GLY A 102 23.04 -7.74 11.19
C GLY A 102 23.27 -7.16 9.80
N GLY A 103 23.31 -7.99 8.76
CA GLY A 103 23.44 -7.53 7.38
C GLY A 103 22.27 -6.65 6.94
N LEU A 104 21.04 -7.02 7.32
CA LEU A 104 19.85 -6.22 7.04
C LEU A 104 19.87 -4.88 7.80
N ALA A 105 20.29 -4.89 9.07
CA ALA A 105 20.41 -3.69 9.89
C ALA A 105 21.49 -2.73 9.35
N LEU A 106 22.67 -3.25 9.00
CA LEU A 106 23.75 -2.49 8.39
C LEU A 106 23.36 -1.91 7.03
N GLY A 107 22.67 -2.69 6.18
CA GLY A 107 22.18 -2.23 4.89
C GLY A 107 21.14 -1.11 5.02
N LEU A 108 20.18 -1.26 5.96
CA LEU A 108 19.21 -0.20 6.26
C LEU A 108 19.89 1.04 6.84
N ALA A 109 20.83 0.88 7.77
CA ALA A 109 21.58 1.99 8.35
C ALA A 109 22.37 2.76 7.28
N ALA A 110 23.08 2.06 6.39
CA ALA A 110 23.82 2.66 5.28
C ALA A 110 22.89 3.38 4.30
N CYS A 111 21.75 2.75 3.94
CA CYS A 111 20.74 3.37 3.09
C CYS A 111 20.20 4.67 3.69
N VAL A 112 19.83 4.66 4.97
CA VAL A 112 19.35 5.85 5.69
C VAL A 112 20.43 6.92 5.78
N LEU A 113 21.68 6.55 6.03
CA LEU A 113 22.80 7.49 6.09
C LEU A 113 23.04 8.17 4.75
N ILE A 114 22.98 7.43 3.64
CA ILE A 114 23.08 7.99 2.29
C ILE A 114 21.90 8.92 2.01
N LEU A 115 20.67 8.51 2.35
CA LEU A 115 19.49 9.37 2.18
C LEU A 115 19.62 10.69 2.96
N LEU A 116 20.11 10.62 4.20
CA LEU A 116 20.37 11.79 5.02
C LEU A 116 21.46 12.69 4.42
N TYR A 117 22.52 12.09 3.89
CA TYR A 117 23.58 12.82 3.19
C TYR A 117 23.05 13.52 1.93
N VAL A 118 22.27 12.83 1.10
CA VAL A 118 21.64 13.43 -0.09
C VAL A 118 20.67 14.54 0.29
N GLN A 119 19.91 14.37 1.38
CA GLN A 119 19.03 15.42 1.89
C GLN A 119 19.81 16.65 2.37
N TYR A 120 20.95 16.43 3.03
CA TYR A 120 21.86 17.49 3.44
C TYR A 120 22.45 18.22 2.23
N GLU A 121 22.94 17.50 1.23
CA GLU A 121 23.52 18.06 0.00
C GLU A 121 22.49 18.89 -0.78
N ARG A 122 21.26 18.38 -0.96
CA ARG A 122 20.16 19.13 -1.60
C ARG A 122 19.75 20.36 -0.80
N GLY A 123 19.84 20.28 0.53
CA GLY A 123 19.63 21.44 1.41
C GLY A 123 20.71 22.50 1.21
N TYR A 124 21.98 22.10 1.11
CA TYR A 124 23.12 23.00 0.90
C TYR A 124 23.07 23.71 -0.46
N ASP A 125 22.67 23.00 -1.52
CA ASP A 125 22.48 23.57 -2.86
C ASP A 125 21.36 24.65 -2.88
N SER A 126 20.45 24.63 -1.90
CA SER A 126 19.40 25.64 -1.72
C SER A 126 19.79 26.84 -0.85
N PHE A 127 20.95 26.85 -0.18
CA PHE A 127 21.39 27.98 0.65
C PHE A 127 22.07 29.11 -0.14
N HIS A 128 22.38 28.92 -1.42
CA HIS A 128 22.95 29.97 -2.28
C HIS A 128 21.90 30.52 -3.26
N GLU A 129 21.30 31.65 -2.92
CA GLU A 129 20.36 32.43 -3.75
C GLU A 129 20.98 32.98 -5.07
N LYS A 130 22.25 32.64 -5.36
CA LYS A 130 23.03 33.07 -6.53
C LYS A 130 23.96 31.97 -7.08
N SER A 131 23.53 30.70 -7.09
CA SER A 131 24.31 29.59 -7.70
C SER A 131 24.63 29.81 -9.19
N ASP A 132 23.79 30.57 -9.90
CA ASP A 132 23.96 30.96 -11.32
C ASP A 132 25.19 31.85 -11.62
N ARG A 133 25.94 32.31 -10.59
CA ARG A 133 27.05 33.28 -10.77
C ARG A 133 28.40 32.82 -10.24
N LEU A 134 28.51 31.59 -9.74
CA LEU A 134 29.79 31.03 -9.28
C LEU A 134 30.53 30.39 -10.44
N TYR A 135 31.39 31.17 -11.09
CA TYR A 135 32.33 30.67 -12.09
C TYR A 135 33.62 30.21 -11.40
N LEU A 136 34.02 28.96 -11.62
CA LEU A 136 35.31 28.44 -11.18
C LEU A 136 36.41 28.99 -12.10
N VAL A 137 37.24 29.90 -11.61
CA VAL A 137 38.43 30.36 -12.35
C VAL A 137 39.53 29.33 -12.16
N SER A 138 39.67 28.43 -13.13
CA SER A 138 40.82 27.53 -13.24
C SER A 138 41.95 28.23 -14.00
N GLU A 139 43.00 28.62 -13.28
CA GLU A 139 44.23 29.07 -13.90
C GLU A 139 45.05 27.84 -14.31
N TRP A 140 45.13 27.58 -15.62
CA TRP A 140 45.99 26.55 -16.17
C TRP A 140 47.43 27.05 -16.18
N ARG A 141 48.12 26.88 -15.05
CA ARG A 141 49.56 27.09 -14.98
C ARG A 141 50.25 25.87 -15.58
N PHE A 142 50.66 25.98 -16.84
CA PHE A 142 51.62 25.05 -17.45
C PHE A 142 52.95 25.19 -16.71
N VAL A 143 53.13 24.39 -15.65
CA VAL A 143 54.44 24.16 -15.06
C VAL A 143 55.22 23.31 -16.07
N GLY A 144 56.37 23.83 -16.46
CA GLY A 144 57.25 23.25 -17.47
C GLY A 144 57.54 21.78 -17.21
N ALA A 145 57.71 21.06 -18.31
CA ALA A 145 57.97 19.65 -18.35
C ALA A 145 59.34 19.31 -17.74
N ASP A 146 59.30 18.76 -16.53
CA ASP A 146 60.42 18.03 -15.95
C ASP A 146 60.04 16.55 -15.93
N HIS A 147 60.49 15.85 -16.97
CA HIS A 147 60.31 14.41 -17.12
C HIS A 147 61.03 13.66 -16.00
N HIS A 148 60.28 13.10 -15.04
CA HIS A 148 60.66 11.89 -14.32
C HIS A 148 59.41 11.04 -14.06
N THR A 149 59.09 10.22 -15.06
CA THR A 149 58.07 9.17 -14.97
C THR A 149 58.63 7.99 -14.21
N ASP A 150 58.51 8.02 -12.87
CA ASP A 150 58.64 6.80 -12.06
C ASP A 150 57.25 6.24 -11.75
N CYS A 151 56.64 5.67 -12.78
CA CYS A 151 55.49 4.79 -12.63
C CYS A 151 56.00 3.41 -12.19
N THR A 152 56.12 3.18 -10.89
CA THR A 152 55.98 1.82 -10.35
C THR A 152 54.56 1.70 -9.78
N TRP A 153 53.96 0.50 -9.90
CA TRP A 153 52.58 0.11 -9.51
C TRP A 153 51.54 -0.09 -10.64
N TRP A 154 51.90 -0.72 -11.77
CA TRP A 154 51.26 -1.96 -12.28
C TRP A 154 51.90 -2.43 -13.59
N GLY A 155 52.26 -3.71 -13.67
CA GLY A 155 52.26 -4.51 -14.89
C GLY A 155 53.22 -4.11 -16.02
N GLY A 156 54.42 -4.68 -16.03
CA GLY A 156 55.18 -4.82 -17.27
C GLY A 156 54.42 -5.72 -18.26
N LEU A 157 54.22 -5.22 -19.49
CA LEU A 157 54.11 -5.95 -20.76
C LEU A 157 53.62 -4.96 -21.85
N ALA A 158 54.54 -4.20 -22.42
CA ALA A 158 54.35 -3.65 -23.76
C ALA A 158 55.71 -3.73 -24.48
N PRO A 159 55.84 -4.54 -25.55
CA PRO A 159 57.09 -4.69 -26.25
C PRO A 159 57.38 -3.45 -27.09
N ASP A 160 58.66 -3.09 -27.13
CA ASP A 160 59.23 -2.12 -28.06
C ASP A 160 58.72 -2.37 -29.49
N HIS A 161 58.05 -1.37 -30.07
CA HIS A 161 57.88 -1.29 -31.50
C HIS A 161 58.36 0.09 -31.98
N LYS A 162 59.42 0.04 -32.78
CA LYS A 162 60.05 1.14 -33.51
C LYS A 162 59.06 1.81 -34.48
N THR A 163 59.27 3.09 -34.77
CA THR A 163 59.38 3.70 -36.13
C THR A 163 59.53 5.23 -35.96
N MET A 164 60.70 5.81 -36.29
CA MET A 164 60.91 6.65 -37.50
C MET A 164 59.73 7.59 -37.79
N VAL A 165 59.86 8.90 -37.57
CA VAL A 165 60.42 9.94 -38.47
C VAL A 165 60.82 11.15 -37.61
#